data_AF-A0A3M0WY12-F1
#
_entry.id   AF-A0A3M0WY12-F1
#
_cell.length_a   1.000
_cell.length_b   1.000
_cell.length_c   1.000
_cell.angle_alpha   90.00
_cell.angle_beta   90.00
_cell.angle_gamma   90.00
#
_symmetry.space_group_name_H-M   'P 1'
#
loop_
_entity.id
_entity.type
_entity.pdbx_description
1 polymer ?
#
loop_
_entity_poly.entity_id
_entity_poly.type
_entity_poly.pdbx_seq_one_letter_code
_entity_poly.pdbx_strand_id
1 'polypeptide(L)'
;MVKRIREKSIFLVHATPLEPEEWHYIFTYFEAKKNFRYLPDRFCFIGHSHVPVIIEEAPDGEIRSYRQKAEFHDEHRYIINVGSVGQPRDEDPDAAYAIFDEKGVEIIRVPYDVKRTQRKMLEAGLPDYLINRLSYGR
;
A
#
# COMPACT_ATOMS: atom_id res chain seq x y z
N MET A 1 13.00 4.93 -4.80
CA MET A 1 13.68 5.06 -3.49
C MET A 1 13.49 3.78 -2.71
N VAL A 2 14.57 3.22 -2.16
CA VAL A 2 14.56 1.98 -1.37
C VAL A 2 15.18 2.28 0.00
N LYS A 3 14.58 1.81 1.10
CA LYS A 3 15.09 2.00 2.46
C LYS A 3 14.91 0.72 3.28
N ARG A 4 15.84 0.46 4.20
CA ARG A 4 15.78 -0.65 5.18
C ARG A 4 15.85 -0.11 6.60
N ILE A 5 15.04 -0.66 7.50
CA ILE A 5 15.07 -0.36 8.93
C ILE A 5 15.40 -1.67 9.65
N ARG A 6 16.67 -1.83 10.04
CA ARG A 6 17.22 -3.09 10.57
C ARG A 6 16.71 -3.47 11.96
N GLU A 7 16.32 -2.49 12.78
CA GLU A 7 15.82 -2.75 14.14
C GLU A 7 14.45 -3.46 14.18
N LYS A 8 13.72 -3.51 13.06
CA LYS A 8 12.37 -4.12 13.00
C LYS A 8 12.15 -5.12 11.85
N SER A 9 13.21 -5.53 11.13
CA SER A 9 13.09 -6.38 9.92
C SER A 9 12.07 -5.82 8.91
N ILE A 10 12.22 -4.53 8.57
CA ILE A 10 11.33 -3.82 7.63
C ILE A 10 12.08 -3.37 6.38
N PHE A 11 11.52 -3.75 5.24
CA PHE A 11 11.88 -3.26 3.91
C PHE A 11 10.85 -2.23 3.41
N LEU A 12 11.31 -1.13 2.82
CA LEU A 12 10.47 -0.05 2.30
C LEU A 12 10.84 0.21 0.85
N VAL A 13 9.87 0.04 -0.05
CA VAL A 13 10.02 0.30 -1.49
C VAL A 13 8.76 0.96 -2.04
N HIS A 14 8.87 1.72 -3.13
CA HIS A 14 7.68 2.38 -3.67
C HIS A 14 6.72 1.40 -4.36
N ALA A 15 7.24 0.54 -5.22
CA ALA A 15 6.43 -0.33 -6.09
C ALA A 15 6.44 -1.79 -5.62
N THR A 16 7.53 -2.51 -5.88
CA THR A 16 7.66 -3.95 -5.60
C THR A 16 9.03 -4.29 -5.02
N PRO A 17 9.15 -5.33 -4.18
CA PRO A 17 10.45 -5.82 -3.72
C PRO A 17 11.26 -6.47 -4.86
N LEU A 18 10.59 -7.08 -5.84
CA LEU A 18 11.20 -7.44 -7.10
C LEU A 18 11.33 -6.19 -7.98
N GLU A 19 12.52 -5.87 -8.46
CA GLU A 19 12.76 -4.76 -9.41
C GLU A 19 12.11 -3.43 -8.97
N PRO A 20 12.50 -2.84 -7.81
CA PRO A 20 11.85 -1.65 -7.25
C PRO A 20 11.82 -0.41 -8.16
N GLU A 21 12.67 -0.39 -9.19
CA GLU A 21 12.83 0.71 -10.15
C GLU A 21 11.99 0.53 -11.42
N GLU A 22 11.41 -0.65 -11.65
CA GLU A 22 10.59 -0.97 -12.83
C GLU A 22 9.09 -0.69 -12.63
N TRP A 23 8.71 -0.31 -11.41
CA TRP A 23 7.38 0.21 -11.07
C TRP A 23 6.22 -0.75 -11.39
N HIS A 24 6.47 -2.04 -11.18
CA HIS A 24 5.44 -3.07 -11.29
C HIS A 24 4.34 -2.90 -10.22
N TYR A 25 3.21 -3.57 -10.44
CA TYR A 25 2.13 -3.67 -9.45
C TYR A 25 2.05 -5.08 -8.87
N ILE A 26 1.40 -5.21 -7.71
CA ILE A 26 1.00 -6.50 -7.14
C ILE A 26 -0.51 -6.47 -7.00
N PHE A 27 -1.21 -7.06 -7.97
CA PHE A 27 -2.68 -7.17 -7.99
C PHE A 27 -3.17 -8.61 -7.95
N THR A 28 -2.29 -9.56 -8.22
CA THR A 28 -2.63 -10.98 -8.32
C THR A 28 -1.87 -11.83 -7.32
N TYR A 29 -2.43 -12.99 -6.99
CA TYR A 29 -1.77 -14.03 -6.19
C TYR A 29 -0.41 -14.43 -6.78
N PHE A 30 -0.32 -14.54 -8.11
CA PHE A 30 0.92 -14.92 -8.79
C PHE A 30 2.03 -13.88 -8.61
N GLU A 31 1.70 -12.59 -8.76
CA GLU A 31 2.64 -11.49 -8.51
C GLU A 31 3.08 -11.44 -7.06
N ALA A 32 2.16 -11.64 -6.11
CA ALA A 32 2.48 -11.70 -4.69
C ALA A 32 3.49 -12.82 -4.41
N LYS A 33 3.19 -14.05 -4.84
CA LYS A 33 4.07 -15.21 -4.68
C LYS A 33 5.44 -15.00 -5.31
N LYS A 34 5.50 -14.37 -6.48
CA LYS A 34 6.76 -14.01 -7.13
C LYS A 34 7.56 -13.03 -6.26
N ASN A 35 6.92 -12.00 -5.73
CA ASN A 35 7.56 -10.94 -4.93
C ASN A 35 8.06 -11.42 -3.57
N PHE A 36 7.37 -12.35 -2.90
CA PHE A 36 7.84 -12.94 -1.64
C PHE A 36 9.21 -13.63 -1.76
N ARG A 37 9.56 -14.15 -2.95
CA ARG A 37 10.87 -14.74 -3.21
C ARG A 37 12.02 -13.74 -3.18
N TYR A 38 11.72 -12.44 -3.32
CA TYR A 38 12.69 -11.34 -3.33
C TYR A 38 12.61 -10.50 -2.05
N LEU A 39 11.82 -10.94 -1.06
CA LEU A 39 11.66 -10.25 0.19
C LEU A 39 12.89 -10.49 1.09
N PRO A 40 13.68 -9.45 1.42
CA PRO A 40 14.88 -9.62 2.23
C PRO A 40 14.58 -9.71 3.74
N ASP A 41 13.42 -9.21 4.15
CA ASP A 41 13.02 -9.02 5.54
C ASP A 41 11.59 -9.55 5.75
N ARG A 42 11.16 -9.69 7.02
CA ARG A 42 9.83 -10.22 7.37
C ARG A 42 8.68 -9.34 6.85
N PHE A 43 8.86 -8.03 6.90
CA PHE A 43 7.86 -7.05 6.50
C PHE A 43 8.35 -6.20 5.33
N CYS A 44 7.48 -5.95 4.36
CA CYS A 44 7.74 -5.02 3.28
C CYS A 44 6.56 -4.08 3.08
N PHE A 45 6.81 -2.78 3.14
CA PHE A 45 5.80 -1.79 2.80
C PHE A 45 6.02 -1.29 1.38
N ILE A 46 4.92 -1.27 0.66
CA ILE A 46 4.81 -0.80 -0.72
C ILE A 46 3.73 0.28 -0.84
N GLY A 47 3.72 0.95 -1.98
CA GLY A 47 2.67 1.89 -2.37
C GLY A 47 2.37 1.73 -3.85
N HIS A 48 2.55 2.81 -4.61
CA HIS A 48 2.44 2.87 -6.08
C HIS A 48 1.04 2.63 -6.66
N SER A 49 0.37 1.53 -6.31
CA SER A 49 -1.00 1.23 -6.76
C SER A 49 -2.05 2.19 -6.20
N HIS A 50 -1.78 2.75 -5.01
CA HIS A 50 -2.74 3.52 -4.21
C HIS A 50 -3.97 2.71 -3.76
N VAL A 51 -3.86 1.37 -3.76
CA VAL A 51 -4.91 0.43 -3.35
C VAL A 51 -4.37 -0.34 -2.14
N PRO A 52 -4.92 -0.15 -0.93
CA PRO A 52 -4.43 -0.83 0.25
C PRO A 52 -4.71 -2.33 0.19
N VAL A 53 -3.72 -3.11 0.59
CA VAL A 53 -3.80 -4.56 0.72
C VAL A 53 -2.70 -5.03 1.66
N ILE A 54 -3.02 -5.98 2.53
CA ILE A 54 -2.06 -6.69 3.35
C ILE A 54 -2.01 -8.10 2.80
N ILE A 55 -0.84 -8.54 2.36
CA ILE A 55 -0.62 -9.88 1.83
C ILE A 55 0.29 -10.61 2.81
N GLU A 56 -0.17 -11.75 3.28
CA GLU A 56 0.54 -12.64 4.19
C GLU A 56 0.98 -13.89 3.44
N GLU A 57 2.18 -14.38 3.71
CA GLU A 57 2.66 -15.69 3.30
C GLU A 57 3.09 -16.51 4.51
N ALA A 58 2.49 -17.70 4.66
CA ALA A 58 2.83 -18.69 5.67
C ALA A 58 4.08 -19.51 5.28
N PRO A 59 4.74 -20.23 6.21
CA PRO A 59 5.95 -20.99 5.94
C PRO A 59 5.81 -22.10 4.88
N ASP A 60 4.60 -22.62 4.68
CA ASP A 60 4.28 -23.61 3.65
C ASP A 60 3.99 -22.97 2.26
N GLY A 61 4.01 -21.64 2.17
CA GLY A 61 3.75 -20.87 0.96
C GLY A 61 2.26 -20.61 0.68
N GLU A 62 1.36 -20.89 1.64
CA GLU A 62 -0.01 -20.40 1.58
C GLU A 62 -0.03 -18.87 1.66
N ILE A 63 -0.83 -18.22 0.80
CA ILE A 63 -0.97 -16.76 0.79
C ILE A 63 -2.39 -16.37 1.15
N ARG A 64 -2.52 -15.39 2.05
CA ARG A 64 -3.77 -14.76 2.44
C ARG A 64 -3.71 -13.26 2.19
N SER A 65 -4.87 -12.63 1.98
CA SER A 65 -4.95 -11.20 1.77
C SER A 65 -6.04 -10.55 2.62
N TYR A 66 -5.73 -9.41 3.21
CA TYR A 66 -6.62 -8.62 4.05
C TYR A 66 -6.71 -7.19 3.51
N ARG A 67 -7.87 -6.56 3.68
CA ARG A 67 -8.10 -5.17 3.23
C ARG A 67 -7.82 -4.13 4.31
N GLN A 68 -8.16 -4.45 5.56
CA GLN A 68 -8.16 -3.48 6.65
C GLN A 68 -7.15 -3.81 7.75
N LYS A 69 -7.09 -5.06 8.21
CA LYS A 69 -6.26 -5.44 9.36
C LYS A 69 -5.74 -6.85 9.23
N ALA A 70 -4.53 -7.08 9.71
CA ALA A 70 -3.95 -8.40 9.90
C ALA A 70 -3.16 -8.45 11.20
N GLU A 71 -3.26 -9.57 11.91
CA GLU A 71 -2.37 -9.90 13.02
C GLU A 71 -1.10 -10.57 12.48
N PHE A 72 0.02 -10.40 13.18
CA PHE A 72 1.28 -11.02 12.79
C PHE A 72 1.47 -12.36 13.45
N HIS A 73 1.81 -13.34 12.62
CA HIS A 73 2.11 -14.70 13.00
C HIS A 73 3.61 -14.97 12.84
N ASP A 74 4.18 -15.71 13.77
CA ASP A 74 5.61 -16.05 13.76
C ASP A 74 5.99 -16.82 12.49
N GLU A 75 7.19 -16.57 11.99
CA GLU A 75 7.72 -17.11 10.72
C GLU A 75 6.93 -16.74 9.44
N HIS A 76 5.82 -15.98 9.55
CA HIS A 76 5.09 -15.47 8.40
C HIS A 76 5.72 -14.18 7.86
N ARG A 77 5.58 -13.97 6.55
CA ARG A 77 6.08 -12.79 5.83
C ARG A 77 4.93 -11.94 5.31
N TYR A 78 5.15 -10.62 5.21
CA TYR A 78 4.10 -9.69 4.83
C TYR A 78 4.55 -8.67 3.78
N ILE A 79 3.72 -8.48 2.76
CA ILE A 79 3.79 -7.34 1.84
C ILE A 79 2.56 -6.47 2.07
N ILE A 80 2.78 -5.20 2.42
CA ILE A 80 1.74 -4.28 2.90
C ILE A 80 1.71 -3.07 1.97
N ASN A 81 0.65 -2.94 1.17
CA ASN A 81 0.33 -1.70 0.50
C ASN A 81 -0.47 -0.80 1.44
N VAL A 82 0.09 0.37 1.78
CA VAL A 82 -0.53 1.30 2.74
C VAL A 82 -1.65 2.15 2.11
N GLY A 83 -1.90 2.01 0.81
CA GLY A 83 -2.84 2.84 0.07
C GLY A 83 -2.22 4.19 -0.32
N SER A 84 -3.02 5.26 -0.29
CA SER A 84 -2.56 6.60 -0.63
C SER A 84 -3.24 7.67 0.22
N VAL A 85 -2.45 8.63 0.70
CA VAL A 85 -2.94 9.79 1.43
C VAL A 85 -3.63 10.79 0.49
N GLY A 86 -3.10 10.97 -0.72
CA GLY A 86 -3.50 12.08 -1.60
C GLY A 86 -4.37 11.68 -2.80
N GLN A 87 -4.35 10.41 -3.20
CA GLN A 87 -5.16 9.92 -4.32
C GLN A 87 -5.41 8.41 -4.16
N PRO A 88 -6.28 7.97 -3.24
CA PRO A 88 -6.76 6.59 -3.19
C PRO A 88 -7.31 6.14 -4.56
N ARG A 89 -7.19 4.85 -4.88
CA ARG A 89 -7.63 4.29 -6.17
C ARG A 89 -8.52 3.06 -6.03
N ASP A 90 -9.18 2.93 -4.89
CA ASP A 90 -9.98 1.77 -4.53
C ASP A 90 -11.45 2.10 -4.22
N GLU A 91 -11.96 3.16 -4.86
CA GLU A 91 -13.37 3.59 -4.79
C GLU A 91 -13.80 4.19 -3.43
N ASP A 92 -12.86 4.29 -2.49
CA ASP A 92 -12.99 5.03 -1.24
C ASP A 92 -12.16 6.33 -1.34
N PRO A 93 -12.80 7.52 -1.33
CA PRO A 93 -12.09 8.79 -1.46
C PRO A 93 -11.28 9.16 -0.21
N ASP A 94 -11.46 8.48 0.93
CA ASP A 94 -10.77 8.82 2.17
C ASP A 94 -9.29 8.49 2.10
N ALA A 95 -8.47 9.38 2.66
CA ALA A 95 -7.03 9.22 2.73
C ALA A 95 -6.68 7.93 3.50
N ALA A 96 -5.72 7.16 2.98
CA ALA A 96 -5.29 5.91 3.60
C ALA A 96 -3.84 5.99 4.11
N TYR A 97 -3.62 5.42 5.29
CA TYR A 97 -2.29 5.12 5.82
C TYR A 97 -2.35 3.87 6.71
N ALA A 98 -1.20 3.35 7.13
CA ALA A 98 -1.13 2.17 7.99
C ALA A 98 -0.55 2.50 9.38
N ILE A 99 -1.11 1.91 10.42
CA ILE A 99 -0.51 1.80 11.76
C ILE A 99 0.08 0.40 11.87
N PHE A 100 1.36 0.31 12.23
CA PHE A 100 2.11 -0.93 12.37
C PHE A 100 2.74 -1.00 13.76
N ASP A 101 2.54 -2.13 14.45
CA ASP A 101 3.16 -2.44 15.72
C ASP A 101 3.64 -3.91 15.77
N GLU A 102 3.96 -4.42 16.96
CA GLU A 102 4.43 -5.79 17.14
C GLU A 102 3.35 -6.85 16.93
N LYS A 103 2.07 -6.47 17.07
CA LYS A 103 0.92 -7.38 17.01
C LYS A 103 0.32 -7.46 15.61
N GLY A 104 0.41 -6.40 14.83
CA GLY A 104 -0.21 -6.36 13.51
C GLY A 104 -0.08 -5.05 12.77
N VAL A 105 -0.86 -4.97 11.70
CA VAL A 105 -1.01 -3.77 10.88
C VAL A 105 -2.48 -3.49 10.64
N GLU A 106 -2.85 -2.21 10.68
CA GLU A 106 -4.19 -1.72 10.41
C GLU A 106 -4.14 -0.54 9.43
N ILE A 107 -4.94 -0.63 8.36
CA ILE A 107 -5.16 0.45 7.41
C ILE A 107 -6.23 1.38 7.97
N ILE A 108 -5.87 2.63 8.16
CA ILE A 108 -6.73 3.69 8.68
C ILE A 108 -7.20 4.56 7.51
N ARG A 109 -8.51 4.81 7.48
CA ARG A 109 -9.14 5.78 6.58
C ARG A 109 -9.45 7.06 7.33
N VAL A 110 -9.11 8.19 6.72
CA VAL A 110 -9.37 9.51 7.27
C VAL A 110 -10.09 10.38 6.24
N PRO A 111 -11.32 10.82 6.52
CA PRO A 111 -12.01 11.75 5.64
C PRO A 111 -11.28 13.09 5.62
N TYR A 112 -11.24 13.71 4.45
CA TYR A 112 -10.68 15.04 4.27
C TYR A 112 -11.57 15.89 3.35
N ASP A 113 -11.32 17.20 3.33
CA ASP A 113 -12.07 18.12 2.47
C ASP A 113 -11.60 17.98 1.00
N VAL A 114 -12.12 16.96 0.32
CA VAL A 114 -11.88 16.69 -1.12
C VAL A 114 -12.20 17.94 -1.95
N LYS A 115 -13.31 18.63 -1.65
CA LYS A 115 -13.74 19.81 -2.40
C LYS A 115 -12.74 20.95 -2.28
N ARG A 116 -12.13 21.16 -1.11
CA ARG A 116 -11.06 22.15 -0.93
C ARG A 116 -9.83 21.82 -1.75
N THR A 117 -9.44 20.56 -1.82
CA THR A 117 -8.32 20.12 -2.67
C THR A 117 -8.67 20.34 -4.15
N GLN A 118 -9.87 19.96 -4.58
CA GLN A 118 -10.35 20.17 -5.95
C GLN A 118 -10.36 21.64 -6.36
N ARG A 119 -10.82 22.55 -5.50
CA ARG A 119 -10.75 24.00 -5.76
C ARG A 119 -9.31 24.48 -5.98
N LYS A 120 -8.38 24.08 -5.11
CA LYS A 120 -6.95 24.42 -5.27
C LYS A 120 -6.37 23.88 -6.59
N MET A 121 -6.75 22.66 -6.97
CA MET A 121 -6.31 22.07 -8.24
C MET A 121 -6.87 22.82 -9.46
N LEU A 122 -8.13 23.25 -9.38
CA LEU A 122 -8.79 24.06 -10.42
C LEU A 122 -8.12 25.44 -10.54
N GLU A 123 -7.87 26.12 -9.42
CA GLU A 123 -7.16 27.40 -9.37
C GLU A 123 -5.73 27.29 -9.95
N ALA A 124 -5.09 26.12 -9.81
CA ALA A 124 -3.80 25.81 -10.39
C ALA A 124 -3.85 25.40 -11.88
N GLY A 125 -5.04 25.34 -12.49
CA GLY A 125 -5.22 24.97 -13.90
C GLY A 125 -4.97 23.48 -14.21
N LEU A 126 -5.15 22.59 -13.24
CA LEU A 126 -5.01 21.15 -13.48
C LEU A 126 -6.20 20.59 -14.29
N PRO A 127 -5.99 19.52 -15.08
CA PRO A 127 -7.06 18.89 -15.85
C PRO A 127 -8.24 18.40 -14.99
N ASP A 128 -9.47 18.65 -15.44
CA ASP A 128 -10.71 18.28 -14.74
C ASP A 128 -10.78 16.80 -14.36
N TYR A 129 -10.25 15.90 -15.19
CA TYR A 129 -10.26 14.46 -14.87
C TYR A 129 -9.40 14.12 -13.64
N LEU A 130 -8.29 14.84 -13.40
CA LEU A 130 -7.47 14.67 -12.20
C LEU A 130 -8.13 15.26 -10.96
N ILE A 131 -8.93 16.30 -11.14
CA ILE A 131 -9.69 16.96 -10.07
C ILE A 131 -10.84 16.05 -9.64
N ASN A 132 -11.67 15.65 -10.59
CA ASN A 132 -12.91 14.93 -10.34
C ASN A 132 -12.67 13.53 -9.77
N ARG A 133 -11.59 12.84 -10.17
CA ARG A 133 -11.27 11.48 -9.69
C ARG A 133 -11.07 11.39 -8.18
N LEU A 134 -10.67 12.48 -7.50
CA LEU A 134 -10.52 12.47 -6.04
C LEU A 134 -11.83 12.15 -5.32
N SER A 135 -12.97 12.66 -5.81
CA SER A 135 -14.28 12.39 -5.20
C SER A 135 -14.74 10.94 -5.36
N TYR A 136 -14.13 10.20 -6.28
CA TYR A 136 -14.47 8.81 -6.57
C TYR A 136 -13.46 7.83 -6.00
N GLY A 137 -12.38 8.30 -5.35
CA GLY A 137 -11.27 7.42 -4.94
C GLY A 137 -10.66 6.69 -6.13
N ARG A 138 -10.37 7.42 -7.23
CA ARG A 138 -9.83 6.84 -8.47
C ARG A 138 -8.53 7.46 -8.92
#